data_AF-A0A965PCR5-F1
#
_entry.id   AF-A0A965PCR5-F1
#
_cell.length_a   1.000
_cell.length_b   1.000
_cell.length_c   1.000
_cell.angle_alpha   90.00
_cell.angle_beta   90.00
_cell.angle_gamma   90.00
#
_symmetry.space_group_name_H-M   'P 1'
#
loop_
_entity.id
_entity.type
_entity.pdbx_description
1 polymer ?
#
loop_
_entity_poly.entity_id
_entity_poly.type
_entity_poly.pdbx_seq_one_letter_code
_entity_poly.pdbx_strand_id
1 'polypeptide(L)'
;MSQIVYPFGDATVTLTAGQSIAVATIAEAQVFQLVGFPNFPYQQDLLGTPSGNTITVYGPFASGATIQFSAGATVLLYNAGTDPTIPELTGVRASTAAVALNTTGAATDAAMIGAILDGVITSTTAAAVSLVLPTGATLDAALQLNVGDAIQWSVVNTGATNAATVSSAGSGNTLVGAGGVAATTSGSFVTIKTAAATFVTYRM
;
A
#
# COMPACT_ATOMS: atom_id res chain seq x y z
N MET A 1 -8.91 -13.96 4.23
CA MET A 1 -10.16 -13.26 4.62
C MET A 1 -9.96 -12.78 6.04
N SER A 2 -10.20 -11.49 6.29
CA SER A 2 -9.98 -10.92 7.62
C SER A 2 -11.02 -11.40 8.62
N GLN A 3 -10.66 -11.32 9.90
CA GLN A 3 -11.53 -11.54 11.04
C GLN A 3 -12.08 -10.20 11.53
N ILE A 4 -13.19 -10.26 12.26
CA ILE A 4 -13.96 -9.09 12.68
C ILE A 4 -13.99 -9.00 14.21
N VAL A 5 -13.67 -7.82 14.73
CA VAL A 5 -14.03 -7.41 16.10
C VAL A 5 -15.14 -6.37 16.00
N TYR A 6 -16.27 -6.65 16.65
CA TYR A 6 -17.41 -5.75 16.65
C TYR A 6 -17.13 -4.46 17.46
N PRO A 7 -17.87 -3.36 17.20
CA PRO A 7 -17.69 -2.10 17.92
C PRO A 7 -17.73 -2.27 19.44
N PHE A 8 -16.83 -1.59 20.14
CA PHE A 8 -16.63 -1.67 21.59
C PHE A 8 -16.31 -3.09 22.11
N GLY A 9 -15.93 -4.01 21.21
CA GLY A 9 -15.52 -5.35 21.54
C GLY A 9 -14.01 -5.45 21.74
N ASP A 10 -13.61 -6.44 22.55
CA ASP A 10 -12.23 -6.84 22.68
C ASP A 10 -12.01 -8.22 22.06
N ALA A 11 -10.81 -8.45 21.53
CA ALA A 11 -10.40 -9.76 21.06
C ALA A 11 -8.92 -10.01 21.35
N THR A 12 -8.54 -11.27 21.50
CA THR A 12 -7.15 -11.67 21.75
C THR A 12 -6.72 -12.72 20.73
N VAL A 13 -5.53 -12.52 20.15
CA VAL A 13 -4.96 -13.37 19.10
C VAL A 13 -3.55 -13.77 19.48
N THR A 14 -3.25 -15.06 19.43
CA THR A 14 -1.88 -15.57 19.59
C THR A 14 -1.23 -15.73 18.22
N LEU A 15 -0.08 -15.10 18.04
CA LEU A 15 0.78 -15.17 16.87
C LEU A 15 1.95 -16.13 17.13
N THR A 16 2.28 -16.95 16.15
CA THR A 16 3.49 -17.77 16.19
C THR A 16 4.72 -16.97 15.75
N ALA A 17 5.91 -17.52 15.99
CA ALA A 17 7.17 -16.90 15.61
C ALA A 17 7.22 -16.57 14.11
N GLY A 18 7.65 -15.34 13.80
CA GLY A 18 7.75 -14.81 12.44
C GLY A 18 6.45 -14.32 11.84
N GLN A 19 5.33 -14.36 12.59
CA GLN A 19 4.07 -13.78 12.13
C GLN A 19 3.97 -12.29 12.49
N SER A 20 3.20 -11.58 11.67
CA SER A 20 2.73 -10.21 11.86
C SER A 20 1.20 -10.23 11.94
N ILE A 21 0.61 -9.08 12.30
CA ILE A 21 -0.84 -8.87 12.27
C ILE A 21 -1.18 -7.56 11.56
N ALA A 22 -2.04 -7.63 10.55
CA ALA A 22 -2.61 -6.47 9.88
C ALA A 22 -3.92 -6.09 10.57
N VAL A 23 -4.13 -4.80 10.78
CA VAL A 23 -5.31 -4.24 11.46
C VAL A 23 -5.81 -3.01 10.71
N ALA A 24 -7.13 -2.89 10.56
CA ALA A 24 -7.75 -1.69 10.01
C ALA A 24 -9.12 -1.42 10.66
N THR A 25 -9.44 -0.16 10.85
CA THR A 25 -10.72 0.30 11.43
C THR A 25 -10.97 1.74 10.98
N ILE A 26 -12.24 2.14 10.89
CA ILE A 26 -12.62 3.51 10.53
C ILE A 26 -12.44 4.45 11.72
N ALA A 27 -13.06 4.13 12.85
CA ALA A 27 -12.85 4.82 14.13
C ALA A 27 -11.61 4.27 14.83
N GLU A 28 -10.98 5.11 15.64
CA GLU A 28 -9.80 4.74 16.42
C GLU A 28 -10.04 3.47 17.25
N ALA A 29 -9.10 2.54 17.20
CA ALA A 29 -9.03 1.38 18.08
C ALA A 29 -7.67 1.35 18.77
N GLN A 30 -7.52 0.53 19.81
CA GLN A 30 -6.25 0.33 20.49
C GLN A 30 -5.77 -1.10 20.28
N VAL A 31 -4.49 -1.24 19.91
CA VAL A 31 -3.83 -2.52 19.71
C VAL A 31 -2.72 -2.67 20.72
N PHE A 32 -2.81 -3.70 21.55
CA PHE A 32 -1.84 -3.99 22.61
C PHE A 32 -1.12 -5.31 22.35
N GLN A 33 0.13 -5.39 22.76
CA GLN A 33 0.81 -6.64 23.02
C GLN A 33 0.64 -6.99 24.50
N LEU A 34 0.18 -8.21 24.77
CA LEU A 34 0.20 -8.76 26.12
C LEU A 34 1.60 -9.27 26.42
N VAL A 35 2.29 -8.59 27.33
CA VAL A 35 3.63 -8.93 27.82
C VAL A 35 3.57 -9.33 29.29
N GLY A 36 4.51 -10.12 29.77
CA GLY A 36 4.54 -10.52 31.17
C GLY A 36 5.56 -11.59 31.47
N PHE A 37 5.75 -11.85 32.76
CA PHE A 37 6.60 -12.93 33.25
C PHE A 37 5.73 -14.10 33.71
N PRO A 38 6.23 -15.34 33.68
CA PRO A 38 5.56 -16.47 34.31
C PRO A 38 5.16 -16.13 35.75
N ASN A 39 3.90 -16.40 36.10
CA ASN A 39 3.29 -16.13 37.42
C ASN A 39 3.09 -14.64 37.78
N PHE A 40 3.17 -13.72 36.81
CA PHE A 40 2.75 -12.33 36.96
C PHE A 40 1.54 -12.03 36.07
N PRO A 41 0.66 -11.08 36.45
CA PRO A 41 -0.39 -10.61 35.55
C PRO A 41 0.20 -10.09 34.24
N TYR A 42 -0.49 -10.34 33.13
CA TYR A 42 -0.13 -9.75 31.86
C TYR A 42 -0.28 -8.22 31.93
N GLN A 43 0.72 -7.52 31.39
CA GLN A 43 0.69 -6.09 31.16
C GLN A 43 0.34 -5.85 29.70
N GLN A 44 -0.43 -4.79 29.46
CA GLN A 44 -0.74 -4.32 28.12
C GLN A 44 0.33 -3.32 27.70
N ASP A 45 1.08 -3.64 26.66
CA ASP A 45 1.98 -2.72 25.99
C ASP A 45 1.32 -2.19 24.71
N LEU A 46 1.18 -0.88 24.55
CA LEU A 46 0.47 -0.30 23.42
C LEU A 46 1.34 -0.38 22.16
N LEU A 47 0.89 -1.11 21.15
CA LEU A 47 1.53 -1.16 19.84
C LEU A 47 1.12 0.03 18.95
N GLY A 48 -0.14 0.46 19.05
CA GLY A 48 -0.61 1.64 18.34
C GLY A 48 -2.13 1.80 18.31
N THR A 49 -2.56 2.86 17.63
CA THR A 49 -3.95 3.30 17.54
C THR A 49 -4.42 3.44 16.09
N PRO A 50 -4.72 2.33 15.37
CA PRO A 50 -5.12 2.38 13.98
C PRO A 50 -6.47 3.10 13.81
N SER A 51 -6.61 3.84 12.72
CA SER A 51 -7.82 4.60 12.37
C SER A 51 -7.88 4.89 10.87
N GLY A 52 -8.97 5.52 10.41
CA GLY A 52 -9.04 6.06 9.04
C GLY A 52 -9.14 5.01 7.94
N ASN A 53 -9.47 3.77 8.30
CA ASN A 53 -9.55 2.63 7.39
C ASN A 53 -8.22 2.29 6.69
N THR A 54 -7.10 2.66 7.31
CA THR A 54 -5.74 2.37 6.82
C THR A 54 -5.25 1.05 7.41
N ILE A 55 -4.68 0.18 6.56
CA ILE A 55 -4.07 -1.08 7.02
C ILE A 55 -2.77 -0.75 7.75
N THR A 56 -2.73 -1.08 9.04
CA THR A 56 -1.52 -0.98 9.87
C THR A 56 -1.02 -2.38 10.20
N VAL A 57 0.26 -2.65 9.95
CA VAL A 57 0.86 -3.96 10.21
C VAL A 57 1.78 -3.87 11.42
N TYR A 58 1.58 -4.76 12.39
CA TYR A 58 2.44 -4.92 13.56
C TYR A 58 3.20 -6.23 13.48
N GLY A 59 4.52 -6.19 13.71
CA GLY A 59 5.43 -7.33 13.55
C GLY A 59 6.49 -7.10 12.47
N PRO A 60 7.19 -8.15 12.01
CA PRO A 60 7.07 -9.54 12.44
C PRO A 60 7.56 -9.76 13.87
N PHE A 61 6.84 -10.57 14.64
CA PHE A 61 7.20 -10.92 16.00
C PHE A 61 8.13 -12.15 16.00
N ALA A 62 9.42 -11.93 16.23
CA ALA A 62 10.44 -12.97 16.16
C ALA A 62 10.15 -14.19 17.05
N SER A 63 9.57 -13.98 18.23
CA SER A 63 9.25 -15.04 19.21
C SER A 63 7.74 -15.37 19.27
N GLY A 64 6.95 -14.84 18.33
CA GLY A 64 5.50 -14.79 18.47
C GLY A 64 5.07 -13.71 19.47
N ALA A 65 3.77 -13.49 19.57
CA ALA A 65 3.18 -12.48 20.45
C ALA A 65 1.72 -12.83 20.75
N THR A 66 1.19 -12.31 21.85
CA THR A 66 -0.26 -12.31 22.07
C THR A 66 -0.74 -10.87 21.93
N ILE A 67 -1.64 -10.63 20.98
CA ILE A 67 -2.15 -9.32 20.63
C ILE A 67 -3.56 -9.19 21.17
N GLN A 68 -3.85 -8.09 21.86
CA GLN A 68 -5.19 -7.73 22.29
C GLN A 68 -5.65 -6.50 21.52
N PHE A 69 -6.88 -6.57 21.03
CA PHE A 69 -7.58 -5.46 20.40
C PHE A 69 -8.61 -4.91 21.37
N SER A 70 -8.74 -3.58 21.36
CA SER A 70 -9.91 -2.89 21.89
C SER A 70 -10.50 -2.02 20.79
N ALA A 71 -11.62 -2.47 20.22
CA ALA A 71 -12.26 -1.79 19.10
C ALA A 71 -13.00 -0.54 19.57
N GLY A 72 -12.92 0.54 18.79
CA GLY A 72 -13.70 1.76 19.03
C GLY A 72 -15.14 1.66 18.56
N ALA A 73 -15.69 2.79 18.10
CA ALA A 73 -17.08 2.90 17.68
C ALA A 73 -17.43 2.18 16.35
N THR A 74 -16.45 1.59 15.67
CA THR A 74 -16.64 0.87 14.41
C THR A 74 -16.02 -0.51 14.48
N VAL A 75 -16.38 -1.35 13.49
CA VAL A 75 -15.76 -2.66 13.31
C VAL A 75 -14.25 -2.51 13.07
N LEU A 76 -13.49 -3.38 13.72
CA LEU A 76 -12.06 -3.59 13.45
C LEU A 76 -11.89 -4.89 12.67
N LEU A 77 -11.15 -4.80 11.57
CA LEU A 77 -10.74 -5.91 10.73
C LEU A 77 -9.31 -6.28 11.07
N TYR A 78 -9.01 -7.57 11.19
CA TYR A 78 -7.63 -8.02 11.38
C TYR A 78 -7.33 -9.32 10.63
N ASN A 79 -6.06 -9.52 10.30
CA ASN A 79 -5.58 -10.78 9.75
C ASN A 79 -4.15 -11.07 10.25
N ALA A 80 -3.84 -12.32 10.52
CA ALA A 80 -2.56 -12.76 11.03
C ALA A 80 -1.85 -13.66 10.01
N GLY A 81 -0.53 -13.55 9.92
CA GLY A 81 0.27 -14.37 9.02
C GLY A 81 1.70 -13.88 8.92
N THR A 82 2.55 -14.54 8.13
CA THR A 82 3.91 -14.04 7.84
C THR A 82 3.87 -12.77 7.01
N ASP A 83 2.76 -12.54 6.32
CA ASP A 83 2.53 -11.45 5.40
C ASP A 83 1.04 -11.09 5.33
N PRO A 84 0.47 -10.55 6.43
CA PRO A 84 -0.96 -10.40 6.57
C PRO A 84 -1.48 -9.22 5.74
N THR A 85 -2.52 -9.49 4.97
CA THR A 85 -3.29 -8.46 4.24
C THR A 85 -4.74 -8.45 4.71
N ILE A 86 -5.47 -7.37 4.43
CA ILE A 86 -6.92 -7.26 4.63
C ILE A 86 -7.55 -7.11 3.23
N PRO A 87 -7.91 -8.23 2.56
CA PRO A 87 -8.40 -8.23 1.19
C PRO A 87 -9.64 -7.37 0.96
N GLU A 88 -10.44 -7.19 2.00
CA GLU A 88 -11.65 -6.36 2.00
C GLU A 88 -11.33 -4.86 1.86
N LEU A 89 -10.07 -4.48 2.09
CA LEU A 89 -9.54 -3.13 1.95
C LEU A 89 -8.47 -3.02 0.85
N THR A 90 -8.11 -4.13 0.22
CA THR A 90 -7.21 -4.14 -0.95
C THR A 90 -7.91 -3.39 -2.09
N GLY A 91 -7.37 -2.23 -2.45
CA GLY A 91 -7.97 -1.30 -3.42
C GLY A 91 -8.32 0.09 -2.86
N VAL A 92 -8.19 0.30 -1.54
CA VAL A 92 -8.28 1.63 -0.92
C VAL A 92 -6.90 2.30 -0.94
N ARG A 93 -6.86 3.57 -1.38
CA ARG A 93 -5.63 4.38 -1.47
C ARG A 93 -4.90 4.41 -0.12
N ALA A 94 -3.59 4.13 -0.12
CA ALA A 94 -2.79 4.12 1.11
C ALA A 94 -2.47 5.51 1.67
N SER A 95 -2.70 6.59 0.89
CA SER A 95 -2.22 7.94 1.21
C SER A 95 -3.31 9.01 1.10
N THR A 96 -3.22 10.00 1.99
CA THR A 96 -4.09 11.18 2.05
C THR A 96 -3.71 12.26 1.02
N ALA A 97 -2.62 12.09 0.26
CA ALA A 97 -2.10 13.09 -0.67
C ALA A 97 -1.58 12.48 -2.00
N ALA A 98 -1.51 13.31 -3.04
CA ALA A 98 -0.90 12.92 -4.31
C ALA A 98 0.64 13.06 -4.24
N VAL A 99 1.36 12.15 -4.91
CA VAL A 99 2.83 12.18 -4.94
C VAL A 99 3.31 13.08 -6.07
N ALA A 100 4.10 14.10 -5.74
CA ALA A 100 4.63 15.04 -6.72
C ALA A 100 5.93 14.51 -7.36
N LEU A 101 5.92 14.26 -8.67
CA LEU A 101 7.08 13.85 -9.46
C LEU A 101 7.35 14.88 -10.57
N ASN A 102 8.26 15.82 -10.27
CA ASN A 102 8.49 17.02 -11.08
C ASN A 102 9.80 17.01 -11.88
N THR A 103 10.65 15.99 -11.71
CA THR A 103 11.90 15.84 -12.46
C THR A 103 12.12 14.37 -12.80
N THR A 104 12.77 14.08 -13.94
CA THR A 104 13.11 12.69 -14.33
C THR A 104 13.98 12.00 -13.26
N GLY A 105 14.86 12.75 -12.58
CA GLY A 105 15.66 12.21 -11.48
C GLY A 105 14.86 11.93 -10.19
N ALA A 106 13.70 12.56 -10.00
CA ALA A 106 12.80 12.28 -8.88
C ALA A 106 11.93 11.03 -9.12
N ALA A 107 11.73 10.61 -10.37
CA ALA A 107 11.02 9.39 -10.74
C ALA A 107 11.91 8.14 -10.60
N THR A 108 12.49 7.95 -9.41
CA THR A 108 13.20 6.71 -9.08
C THR A 108 12.22 5.55 -8.94
N ASP A 109 12.70 4.30 -9.05
CA ASP A 109 11.87 3.11 -8.86
C ASP A 109 11.07 3.18 -7.56
N ALA A 110 11.69 3.55 -6.43
CA ALA A 110 11.01 3.66 -5.14
C ALA A 110 9.91 4.74 -5.12
N ALA A 111 10.18 5.91 -5.72
CA ALA A 111 9.22 7.01 -5.77
C ALA A 111 8.03 6.67 -6.70
N MET A 112 8.30 6.00 -7.82
CA MET A 112 7.27 5.54 -8.76
C MET A 112 6.41 4.44 -8.14
N ILE A 113 7.01 3.48 -7.43
CA ILE A 113 6.26 2.43 -6.72
C ILE A 113 5.33 3.04 -5.67
N GLY A 114 5.85 3.94 -4.83
CA GLY A 114 5.03 4.64 -3.83
C GLY A 114 3.89 5.43 -4.48
N ALA A 115 4.16 6.11 -5.59
CA ALA A 115 3.15 6.90 -6.28
C ALA A 115 2.07 6.06 -7.00
N ILE A 116 2.43 4.88 -7.51
CA ILE A 116 1.48 3.92 -8.09
C ILE A 116 0.57 3.36 -6.98
N LEU A 117 1.13 3.05 -5.81
CA LEU A 117 0.35 2.56 -4.66
C LEU A 117 -0.61 3.62 -4.10
N ASP A 118 -0.21 4.90 -4.12
CA ASP A 118 -1.05 6.03 -3.70
C ASP A 118 -2.15 6.40 -4.72
N GLY A 119 -1.99 5.94 -5.97
CA GLY A 119 -2.97 6.03 -7.04
C GLY A 119 -3.01 7.38 -7.80
N VAL A 120 -2.30 8.41 -7.34
CA VAL A 120 -2.24 9.72 -8.03
C VAL A 120 -0.84 10.31 -7.96
N ILE A 121 -0.26 10.53 -9.15
CA ILE A 121 0.96 11.30 -9.38
C ILE A 121 0.57 12.71 -9.83
N THR A 122 1.19 13.74 -9.26
CA THR A 122 1.13 15.11 -9.79
C THR A 122 2.45 15.51 -10.41
N SER A 123 2.37 16.26 -11.51
CA SER A 123 3.56 16.82 -12.16
C SER A 123 3.34 18.28 -12.54
N THR A 124 4.24 19.14 -12.08
CA THR A 124 4.32 20.58 -12.37
C THR A 124 5.51 20.79 -13.31
N THR A 125 5.35 20.39 -14.57
CA THR A 125 6.47 20.23 -15.52
C THR A 125 7.06 21.58 -15.96
N ALA A 126 8.11 22.05 -15.28
CA ALA A 126 8.96 23.14 -15.78
C ALA A 126 9.80 22.72 -17.02
N ALA A 127 10.01 21.41 -17.19
CA ALA A 127 10.62 20.75 -18.34
C ALA A 127 9.91 19.39 -18.59
N ALA A 128 10.18 18.74 -19.72
CA ALA A 128 9.64 17.39 -19.98
C ALA A 128 10.09 16.39 -18.91
N VAL A 129 9.13 15.75 -18.24
CA VAL A 129 9.38 14.77 -17.17
C VAL A 129 9.16 13.37 -17.72
N SER A 130 10.15 12.50 -17.59
CA SER A 130 10.01 11.07 -17.88
C SER A 130 9.76 10.31 -16.58
N LEU A 131 8.55 9.77 -16.46
CA LEU A 131 8.12 8.88 -15.38
C LEU A 131 8.40 7.44 -15.81
N VAL A 132 9.56 6.92 -15.42
CA VAL A 132 9.98 5.56 -15.81
C VAL A 132 9.30 4.55 -14.88
N LEU A 133 8.51 3.64 -15.45
CA LEU A 133 7.88 2.55 -14.72
C LEU A 133 8.94 1.65 -14.10
N PRO A 134 8.80 1.21 -12.85
CA PRO A 134 9.75 0.28 -12.21
C PRO A 134 9.87 -1.02 -12.99
N THR A 135 11.03 -1.70 -12.89
CA THR A 135 11.18 -3.05 -13.45
C THR A 135 10.20 -4.01 -12.79
N GLY A 136 9.83 -5.07 -13.52
CA GLY A 136 8.93 -6.06 -12.96
C GLY A 136 9.47 -6.73 -11.70
N ALA A 137 10.79 -6.96 -11.60
CA ALA A 137 11.41 -7.51 -10.39
C ALA A 137 11.32 -6.55 -9.20
N THR A 138 11.59 -5.25 -9.41
CA THR A 138 11.46 -4.24 -8.35
C THR A 138 10.01 -4.09 -7.89
N LEU A 139 9.08 -4.11 -8.85
CA LEU A 139 7.65 -3.98 -8.56
C LEU A 139 7.10 -5.21 -7.83
N ASP A 140 7.55 -6.42 -8.17
CA ASP A 140 7.13 -7.66 -7.52
C ASP A 140 7.70 -7.81 -6.10
N ALA A 141 8.92 -7.33 -5.88
CA ALA A 141 9.52 -7.28 -4.55
C ALA A 141 8.82 -6.27 -3.63
N ALA A 142 8.27 -5.19 -4.20
CA ALA A 142 7.62 -4.14 -3.44
C ALA A 142 6.10 -4.31 -3.30
N LEU A 143 5.44 -4.98 -4.26
CA LEU A 143 4.00 -5.18 -4.30
C LEU A 143 3.68 -6.67 -4.29
N GLN A 144 3.00 -7.13 -3.24
CA GLN A 144 2.55 -8.52 -3.10
C GLN A 144 1.24 -8.76 -3.85
N LEU A 145 1.27 -8.52 -5.16
CA LEU A 145 0.14 -8.78 -6.05
C LEU A 145 0.13 -10.24 -6.48
N ASN A 146 -1.06 -10.83 -6.60
CA ASN A 146 -1.25 -12.11 -7.26
C ASN A 146 -1.33 -11.93 -8.78
N VAL A 147 -1.05 -12.99 -9.54
CA VAL A 147 -1.26 -12.96 -11.00
C VAL A 147 -2.74 -12.74 -11.28
N GLY A 148 -3.05 -11.74 -12.10
CA GLY A 148 -4.40 -11.27 -12.38
C GLY A 148 -4.83 -10.02 -11.59
N ASP A 149 -4.11 -9.67 -10.53
CA ASP A 149 -4.41 -8.45 -9.77
C ASP A 149 -4.02 -7.20 -10.57
N ALA A 150 -4.78 -6.13 -10.35
CA ALA A 150 -4.62 -4.86 -11.03
C ALA A 150 -4.59 -3.69 -10.05
N ILE A 151 -3.72 -2.71 -10.34
CA ILE A 151 -3.67 -1.42 -9.64
C ILE A 151 -4.00 -0.33 -10.65
N GLN A 152 -4.98 0.51 -10.32
CA GLN A 152 -5.30 1.70 -11.08
C GLN A 152 -4.63 2.93 -10.46
N TRP A 153 -4.05 3.76 -11.31
CA TRP A 153 -3.42 5.01 -10.91
C TRP A 153 -3.56 6.06 -12.01
N SER A 154 -3.26 7.31 -11.66
CA SER A 154 -3.39 8.43 -12.59
C SER A 154 -2.22 9.40 -12.46
N VAL A 155 -1.95 10.11 -13.55
CA VAL A 155 -1.02 11.25 -13.59
C VAL A 155 -1.83 12.49 -13.88
N VAL A 156 -1.70 13.51 -13.02
CA VAL A 156 -2.26 14.84 -13.23
C VAL A 156 -1.11 15.78 -13.57
N ASN A 157 -1.04 16.20 -14.82
CA ASN A 157 -0.05 17.16 -15.28
C ASN A 157 -0.63 18.56 -15.16
N THR A 158 -0.25 19.28 -14.11
CA THR A 158 -0.61 20.68 -13.90
C THR A 158 0.45 21.65 -14.47
N GLY A 159 1.45 21.14 -15.19
CA GLY A 159 2.41 21.97 -15.92
C GLY A 159 1.76 22.69 -17.10
N ALA A 160 2.32 23.86 -17.46
CA ALA A 160 1.73 24.75 -18.45
C ALA A 160 2.08 24.37 -19.90
N THR A 161 3.26 23.80 -20.15
CA THR A 161 3.80 23.65 -21.51
C THR A 161 4.25 22.23 -21.84
N ASN A 162 4.82 21.51 -20.87
CA ASN A 162 5.50 20.23 -21.15
C ASN A 162 4.63 19.03 -20.79
N ALA A 163 4.72 17.97 -21.58
CA ALA A 163 4.10 16.70 -21.25
C ALA A 163 4.89 15.98 -20.12
N ALA A 164 4.14 15.28 -19.26
CA ALA A 164 4.70 14.24 -18.41
C ALA A 164 4.52 12.91 -19.15
N THR A 165 5.60 12.16 -19.35
CA THR A 165 5.57 10.94 -20.16
C THR A 165 5.88 9.73 -19.31
N VAL A 166 4.93 8.82 -19.21
CA VAL A 166 5.17 7.49 -18.65
C VAL A 166 5.92 6.65 -19.69
N SER A 167 6.99 5.99 -19.27
CA SER A 167 7.81 5.11 -20.12
C SER A 167 8.14 3.81 -19.39
N SER A 168 8.39 2.73 -20.14
CA SER A 168 8.79 1.44 -19.54
C SER A 168 10.27 1.42 -19.16
N ALA A 169 10.64 0.84 -18.00
CA ALA A 169 12.05 0.58 -17.64
C ALA A 169 12.74 -0.51 -18.50
N GLY A 170 12.03 -1.12 -19.45
CA GLY A 170 12.63 -2.02 -20.43
C GLY A 170 12.67 -3.51 -20.04
N SER A 171 12.42 -3.89 -18.79
CA SER A 171 12.29 -5.31 -18.38
C SER A 171 11.15 -5.55 -17.38
N GLY A 172 10.30 -6.55 -17.68
CA GLY A 172 9.26 -7.04 -16.78
C GLY A 172 8.08 -6.08 -16.53
N ASN A 173 8.07 -4.87 -17.11
CA ASN A 173 6.93 -3.96 -17.06
C ASN A 173 6.74 -3.27 -18.42
N THR A 174 5.74 -3.73 -19.17
CA THR A 174 5.47 -3.23 -20.52
C THR A 174 4.38 -2.17 -20.48
N LEU A 175 4.63 -1.01 -21.09
CA LEU A 175 3.61 0.01 -21.31
C LEU A 175 2.89 -0.24 -22.64
N VAL A 176 1.57 -0.29 -22.60
CA VAL A 176 0.67 -0.41 -23.76
C VAL A 176 -0.13 0.88 -23.92
N GLY A 177 -0.01 1.51 -25.09
CA GLY A 177 -0.59 2.82 -25.39
C GLY A 177 0.43 3.97 -25.20
N ALA A 178 0.05 5.17 -25.64
CA ALA A 178 0.92 6.34 -25.53
C ALA A 178 0.97 6.83 -24.09
N GLY A 179 2.16 6.83 -23.46
CA GLY A 179 2.34 7.27 -22.07
C GLY A 179 2.33 8.78 -21.83
N GLY A 180 2.17 9.58 -22.89
CA GLY A 180 2.18 11.04 -22.80
C GLY A 180 0.93 11.60 -22.12
N VAL A 181 1.12 12.43 -21.11
CA VAL A 181 0.09 13.22 -20.45
C VAL A 181 0.37 14.69 -20.73
N ALA A 182 -0.46 15.28 -21.61
CA ALA A 182 -0.29 16.64 -22.08
C ALA A 182 -0.38 17.67 -20.93
N ALA A 183 0.15 18.87 -21.17
CA ALA A 183 0.07 19.98 -20.23
C ALA A 183 -1.38 20.25 -19.83
N THR A 184 -1.62 20.56 -18.56
CA THR A 184 -2.95 20.84 -17.97
C THR A 184 -3.99 19.72 -18.13
N THR A 185 -3.54 18.48 -18.38
CA THR A 185 -4.42 17.31 -18.51
C THR A 185 -4.09 16.23 -17.50
N SER A 186 -5.00 15.26 -17.39
CA SER A 186 -4.79 14.06 -16.59
C SER A 186 -4.77 12.82 -17.47
N GLY A 187 -4.29 11.73 -16.88
CA GLY A 187 -4.20 10.48 -17.57
C GLY A 187 -4.30 9.27 -16.67
N SER A 188 -5.13 8.32 -17.07
CA SER A 188 -5.40 7.08 -16.34
C SER A 188 -4.53 5.93 -16.84
N PHE A 189 -4.08 5.12 -15.88
CA PHE A 189 -3.27 3.95 -16.12
C PHE A 189 -3.74 2.79 -15.26
N VAL A 190 -3.61 1.57 -15.78
CA VAL A 190 -3.87 0.33 -15.03
C VAL A 190 -2.68 -0.58 -15.20
N THR A 191 -2.07 -1.00 -14.10
CA THR A 191 -0.97 -1.97 -14.08
C THR A 191 -1.50 -3.32 -13.62
N ILE A 192 -1.30 -4.36 -14.41
CA ILE A 192 -1.80 -5.72 -14.17
C ILE A 192 -0.61 -6.67 -14.04
N LYS A 193 -0.60 -7.53 -13.01
CA LYS A 193 0.40 -8.61 -12.90
C LYS A 193 0.00 -9.79 -13.77
N THR A 194 0.87 -10.18 -14.71
CA THR A 194 0.59 -11.27 -15.66
C THR A 194 1.41 -12.53 -15.41
N ALA A 195 2.55 -12.41 -14.72
CA ALA A 195 3.36 -13.53 -14.21
C ALA A 195 4.30 -13.05 -13.09
N ALA A 196 5.14 -13.94 -12.56
CA ALA A 196 6.22 -13.56 -11.65
C ALA A 196 7.13 -12.52 -12.30
N ALA A 197 7.45 -11.44 -11.57
CA ALA A 197 8.22 -10.30 -12.05
C ALA A 197 7.76 -9.72 -13.41
N THR A 198 6.49 -9.90 -13.78
CA THR A 198 5.96 -9.52 -15.10
C THR A 198 4.64 -8.77 -14.97
N PHE A 199 4.62 -7.56 -15.51
CA PHE A 199 3.52 -6.62 -15.43
C PHE A 199 3.25 -5.97 -16.79
N VAL A 200 1.99 -5.62 -17.01
CA VAL A 200 1.57 -4.81 -18.16
C VAL A 200 0.82 -3.60 -17.65
N THR A 201 1.27 -2.42 -18.06
CA THR A 201 0.64 -1.15 -17.77
C THR A 201 -0.11 -0.66 -19.01
N TYR A 202 -1.42 -0.50 -18.91
CA TYR A 202 -2.27 0.01 -19.98
C TYR A 202 -2.58 1.49 -19.76
N ARG A 203 -2.48 2.27 -20.84
CA ARG A 203 -3.06 3.60 -20.91
C ARG A 203 -4.57 3.49 -21.17
N MET A 204 -5.38 4.13 -20.33
CA MET A 204 -6.84 4.18 -20.44
C MET A 204 -7.29 5.56 -20.90
#